data_AF-A0A3C0JQI4-F1
#
_entry.id   AF-A0A3C0JQI4-F1
#
_cell.length_a   1.000
_cell.length_b   1.000
_cell.length_c   1.000
_cell.angle_alpha   90.00
_cell.angle_beta   90.00
_cell.angle_gamma   90.00
#
_symmetry.space_group_name_H-M   'P 1'
#
loop_
_entity.id
_entity.type
_entity.pdbx_description
1 polymer ?
#
loop_
_entity_poly.entity_id
_entity_poly.type
_entity_poly.pdbx_seq_one_letter_code
_entity_poly.pdbx_strand_id
1 'polypeptide(L)' 'MTFPDSSRFQFTEDMEICRILNGMWQVSGGHGPIDRAAAVEDMFPYVEEGFTTWDLADHYGP' A
#
# COMPACT_ATOMS: atom_id res chain seq x y z
N MET A 1 -9.98 -12.35 3.38
CA MET A 1 -9.66 -13.36 4.43
C MET A 1 -9.73 -12.72 5.81
N THR A 2 -9.80 -13.46 6.93
CA THR A 2 -9.66 -12.86 8.27
C THR A 2 -8.21 -12.93 8.73
N PHE A 3 -7.59 -11.77 8.93
CA PHE A 3 -6.22 -11.69 9.47
C PHE A 3 -6.24 -11.84 11.01
N PRO A 4 -5.20 -12.44 11.60
CA PRO A 4 -5.09 -12.49 13.06
C PRO A 4 -4.82 -11.09 13.63
N ASP A 5 -5.17 -10.85 14.89
CA ASP A 5 -4.85 -9.57 15.57
C ASP A 5 -3.33 -9.26 15.52
N SER A 6 -2.50 -10.30 15.51
CA SER A 6 -1.05 -10.19 15.36
C SER A 6 -0.58 -9.69 13.98
N SER A 7 -1.50 -9.51 13.03
CA SER A 7 -1.22 -8.84 11.74
C SER A 7 -1.15 -7.32 11.87
N ARG A 8 -1.63 -6.76 12.99
CA ARG A 8 -1.63 -5.34 13.29
C ARG A 8 -0.57 -4.99 14.33
N PHE A 9 -0.14 -3.74 14.32
CA PHE A 9 0.77 -3.19 15.31
C PHE A 9 0.41 -1.74 15.61
N GLN A 10 0.16 -1.41 16.87
CA GLN A 10 0.01 -0.03 17.32
C GLN A 10 1.39 0.63 17.31
N PHE A 11 1.64 1.55 16.36
CA PHE A 11 2.94 2.19 16.20
C PHE A 11 3.04 3.48 17.04
N THR A 12 2.00 4.31 17.02
CA THR A 12 1.81 5.50 17.88
C THR A 12 0.40 5.48 18.46
N GLU A 13 0.04 6.40 19.35
CA GLU A 13 -1.31 6.44 19.94
C GLU A 13 -2.44 6.60 18.91
N ASP A 14 -2.15 7.23 17.77
CA ASP A 14 -3.08 7.57 16.70
C ASP A 14 -2.85 6.76 15.40
N MET A 15 -1.91 5.81 15.39
CA MET A 15 -1.56 5.04 14.19
C MET A 15 -1.38 3.55 14.48
N GLU A 16 -2.28 2.76 13.91
CA GLU A 16 -2.14 1.31 13.77
C GLU A 16 -1.68 0.96 12.35
N ILE A 17 -0.70 0.06 12.23
CA ILE A 17 -0.17 -0.39 10.94
C ILE A 17 -0.48 -1.87 10.70
N CYS A 18 -0.62 -2.25 9.42
CA CYS A 18 -0.39 -3.63 8.99
C CYS A 18 1.10 -3.97 9.16
N ARG A 19 1.40 -5.15 9.71
CA ARG A 19 2.79 -5.64 9.86
C ARG A 19 3.42 -6.11 8.55
N ILE A 20 2.60 -6.33 7.52
CA ILE A 20 3.08 -6.58 6.16
C ILE A 20 3.18 -5.24 5.46
N LEU A 21 4.40 -4.88 5.06
CA LEU A 21 4.65 -3.72 4.21
C LEU A 21 4.51 -4.15 2.75
N ASN A 22 3.61 -3.50 2.02
CA ASN A 22 3.43 -3.74 0.60
C ASN A 22 4.21 -2.69 -0.20
N GLY A 23 5.15 -3.12 -1.03
CA GLY A 23 5.79 -2.24 -1.99
C GLY A 23 4.79 -1.84 -3.08
N MET A 24 4.74 -0.57 -3.43
CA MET A 24 3.82 -0.05 -4.45
C MET A 24 4.54 0.28 -5.78
N TRP A 25 5.75 -0.25 -5.97
CA TRP A 25 6.49 -0.07 -7.22
C TRP A 25 5.75 -0.63 -8.45
N GLN A 26 4.89 -1.65 -8.33
CA GLN A 26 4.11 -2.18 -9.46
C GLN A 26 3.02 -1.22 -9.96
N VAL A 27 2.53 -0.32 -9.09
CA VAL A 27 1.61 0.74 -9.53
C VAL A 27 2.37 1.96 -10.06
N SER A 28 3.71 1.94 -10.08
CA SER A 28 4.53 2.97 -10.72
C SER A 28 4.54 2.82 -12.24
N GLY A 29 4.82 3.93 -12.93
CA GLY A 29 5.14 3.91 -14.36
C GLY A 29 6.55 3.38 -14.69
N GLY A 30 7.31 2.88 -13.70
CA GLY A 30 8.69 2.42 -13.92
C GLY A 30 9.61 3.51 -14.48
N HIS A 31 9.55 4.74 -13.93
CA HIS A 31 10.19 5.96 -14.46
C HIS A 31 9.63 6.46 -15.80
N GLY A 32 8.37 6.10 -16.09
CA GLY A 32 7.67 6.50 -17.29
C GLY A 32 6.23 6.96 -16.98
N PRO A 33 5.48 7.38 -18.02
CA PRO A 33 4.11 7.83 -17.86
C PRO A 33 3.23 6.78 -17.15
N ILE A 34 2.39 7.25 -16.24
CA ILE A 34 1.47 6.45 -15.44
C ILE A 34 0.02 6.74 -15.86
N ASP A 35 -0.79 5.70 -16.04
CA ASP A 35 -2.24 5.84 -16.03
C ASP A 35 -2.69 5.97 -14.57
N ARG A 36 -3.00 7.20 -14.16
CA ARG A 36 -3.38 7.50 -12.78
C ARG A 36 -4.66 6.81 -12.37
N ALA A 37 -5.62 6.61 -13.28
CA ALA A 37 -6.88 5.99 -12.95
C ALA A 37 -6.69 4.50 -12.68
N ALA A 38 -5.95 3.82 -13.56
CA ALA A 38 -5.61 2.41 -13.36
C ALA A 38 -4.76 2.20 -12.10
N ALA A 39 -3.76 3.05 -11.86
CA ALA A 39 -2.91 2.94 -10.68
C ALA A 39 -3.69 3.11 -9.37
N VAL A 40 -4.65 4.04 -9.31
CA VAL A 40 -5.52 4.21 -8.14
C VAL A 40 -6.46 3.01 -7.98
N GLU A 41 -7.01 2.50 -9.08
CA GLU A 41 -7.87 1.31 -9.05
C GLU A 41 -7.13 0.10 -8.46
N ASP A 42 -5.88 -0.11 -8.87
CA ASP A 42 -5.02 -1.19 -8.37
C ASP A 42 -4.67 -1.05 -6.87
N MET A 43 -4.86 0.13 -6.26
CA MET A 43 -4.62 0.32 -4.83
C MET A 43 -5.76 -0.21 -3.95
N PHE A 44 -7.01 -0.21 -4.44
CA PHE A 44 -8.19 -0.58 -3.63
C PHE A 44 -8.15 -2.02 -3.12
N PRO A 45 -7.82 -3.04 -3.93
CA PRO A 45 -7.79 -4.43 -3.46
C PRO A 45 -6.88 -4.65 -2.24
N TYR A 46 -5.77 -3.89 -2.14
CA TYR A 46 -4.88 -3.96 -0.99
C TYR A 46 -5.55 -3.43 0.28
N VAL A 47 -6.23 -2.27 0.20
CA VAL A 47 -6.95 -1.69 1.35
C VAL A 47 -8.09 -2.61 1.79
N GLU A 48 -8.84 -3.14 0.83
CA GLU A 48 -9.99 -4.03 1.08
C GLU A 48 -9.57 -5.34 1.74
N GLU A 49 -8.41 -5.88 1.37
CA GLU A 49 -7.78 -7.02 2.06
C GLU A 49 -6.93 -6.58 3.27
N GLY A 50 -7.03 -5.34 3.73
CA GLY A 50 -6.42 -4.88 4.97
C GLY A 50 -4.90 -4.64 4.92
N PHE A 51 -4.27 -4.67 3.75
CA PHE A 51 -2.88 -4.25 3.54
C PHE A 51 -2.80 -2.72 3.48
N THR A 52 -2.74 -2.09 4.65
CA THR A 52 -2.83 -0.63 4.83
C THR A 52 -1.49 0.06 5.09
N THR A 53 -0.37 -0.69 5.05
CA THR A 53 0.98 -0.13 5.22
C THR A 53 1.73 -0.27 3.91
N TRP A 54 2.03 0.86 3.28
CA TRP A 54 2.64 0.90 1.95
C TRP A 54 4.03 1.51 1.98
N ASP A 55 4.94 0.86 1.27
CA ASP A 55 6.26 1.39 0.95
C ASP A 55 6.18 2.17 -0.36
N LEU A 56 6.57 3.45 -0.29
CA LEU A 56 6.51 4.42 -1.37
C LEU A 56 7.83 5.18 -1.47
N ALA A 57 8.17 5.61 -2.67
CA ALA A 57 9.29 6.49 -2.93
C ALA A 57 8.95 7.47 -4.05
N ASP A 58 9.54 8.66 -4.02
CA ASP A 58 9.33 9.68 -5.06
C ASP A 58 9.65 9.15 -6.46
N HIS A 59 10.63 8.26 -6.57
CA HIS A 59 11.03 7.63 -7.84
C HIS A 59 10.07 6.53 -8.34
N TYR A 60 9.00 6.21 -7.58
CA TYR A 60 7.86 5.39 -8.02
C TYR A 60 6.79 6.24 -8.73
N GLY A 61 6.89 7.57 -8.70
CA GLY A 61 6.15 8.44 -9.63
C GLY A 61 6.75 8.33 -11.04
N PRO A 62 6.06 8.87 -12.08
CA PRO A 62 6.65 8.94 -13.42
C PRO A 62 8.06 9.55 -13.41
#